data_AF-A0A1M5Y8D3-F1
#
_entry.id   AF-A0A1M5Y8D3-F1
#
_cell.length_a   1.000
_cell.length_b   1.000
_cell.length_c   1.000
_cell.angle_alpha   90.00
_cell.angle_beta   90.00
_cell.angle_gamma   90.00
#
_symmetry.space_group_name_H-M   'P 1'
#
loop_
_entity.id
_entity.type
_entity.pdbx_description
1 polymer ?
#
loop_
_entity_poly.entity_id
_entity_poly.type
_entity_poly.pdbx_seq_one_letter_code
_entity_poly.pdbx_strand_id
1 'polypeptide(L)'
;MASLLETSLDMGVYNEKSKFIKENGTLDIKKVLLKFQEFMKKEYSHKREAFLEADGRLIFLAFISPIINGIGFAFKEVQGA
;
A
#
# COMPACT_ATOMS: atom_id res chain seq x y z
N MET A 1 -9.34 21.30 10.38
CA MET A 1 -8.45 21.34 9.20
C MET A 1 -8.52 19.98 8.54
N ALA A 2 -9.35 19.86 7.49
CA ALA A 2 -9.50 18.63 6.73
C ALA A 2 -8.22 18.43 5.91
N SER A 3 -7.43 17.43 6.27
CA SER A 3 -6.16 17.13 5.62
C SER A 3 -6.42 16.75 4.16
N LEU A 4 -5.56 17.24 3.26
CA LEU A 4 -5.45 16.91 1.83
C LEU A 4 -5.32 15.39 1.51
N LEU A 5 -5.48 14.52 2.50
CA LEU A 5 -5.49 13.06 2.41
C LEU A 5 -6.90 12.49 2.13
N GLU A 6 -7.95 13.32 2.16
CA GLU A 6 -9.31 12.95 1.71
C GLU A 6 -9.50 12.96 0.18
N THR A 7 -8.42 13.12 -0.60
CA THR A 7 -8.48 12.64 -1.98
C THR A 7 -8.63 11.13 -1.90
N SER A 8 -9.85 10.69 -2.17
CA SER A 8 -10.33 9.32 -2.33
C SER A 8 -9.45 8.53 -3.30
N LEU A 9 -8.28 8.11 -2.81
CA LEU A 9 -7.48 7.07 -3.44
C LEU A 9 -8.32 5.80 -3.36
N ASP A 10 -8.96 5.46 -4.47
CA ASP A 10 -9.70 4.19 -4.59
C ASP A 10 -8.68 3.04 -4.61
N MET A 11 -8.24 2.65 -3.42
CA MET A 11 -7.41 1.45 -3.21
C MET A 11 -8.25 0.18 -3.40
N GLY A 12 -9.57 0.28 -3.37
CA GLY A 12 -10.51 -0.83 -3.55
C GLY A 12 -10.34 -1.54 -4.90
N VAL A 13 -10.15 -0.77 -5.98
CA VAL A 13 -9.92 -1.29 -7.34
C VAL A 13 -8.61 -2.10 -7.46
N TYR A 14 -7.62 -1.85 -6.62
CA TYR A 14 -6.33 -2.56 -6.65
C TYR A 14 -6.27 -3.72 -5.65
N ASN A 15 -7.22 -3.80 -4.73
CA ASN A 15 -7.23 -4.73 -3.60
C ASN A 15 -8.07 -5.99 -3.88
N GLU A 16 -7.70 -6.75 -4.90
CA GLU A 16 -8.25 -8.10 -5.08
C GLU A 16 -7.49 -9.09 -4.18
N LYS A 17 -7.92 -9.21 -2.91
CA LYS A 17 -7.34 -10.14 -1.91
C LYS A 17 -6.94 -11.50 -2.48
N SER A 18 -7.83 -12.11 -3.28
CA SER A 18 -7.66 -13.45 -3.85
C SER A 18 -6.48 -13.58 -4.82
N LYS A 19 -5.92 -12.47 -5.33
CA LYS A 19 -4.79 -12.49 -6.28
C LYS A 19 -3.42 -12.44 -5.61
N PHE A 20 -3.36 -12.05 -4.34
CA PHE A 20 -2.13 -11.84 -3.59
C PHE A 20 -1.86 -12.93 -2.54
N ILE A 21 -2.86 -13.76 -2.23
CA ILE A 21 -2.69 -14.90 -1.33
C ILE A 21 -2.41 -16.14 -2.17
N LYS A 22 -1.32 -16.84 -1.84
CA LYS A 22 -0.99 -18.13 -2.44
C LYS A 22 -1.91 -19.22 -1.89
N GLU A 23 -1.97 -20.35 -2.58
CA GLU A 23 -2.81 -21.50 -2.20
C GLU A 23 -2.52 -22.01 -0.77
N ASN A 24 -1.30 -21.79 -0.27
CA ASN A 24 -0.88 -22.13 1.09
C ASN A 24 -1.23 -21.04 2.15
N GLY A 25 -2.02 -20.03 1.82
CA GLY A 25 -2.40 -18.94 2.71
C GLY A 25 -1.33 -17.88 2.94
N THR A 26 -0.15 -18.00 2.31
CA THR A 26 0.92 -17.01 2.45
C THR A 26 0.76 -15.85 1.48
N LEU A 27 1.28 -14.69 1.86
CA LEU A 27 1.25 -13.49 1.03
C LEU A 27 2.31 -13.57 -0.07
N ASP A 28 1.89 -13.37 -1.32
CA ASP A 28 2.79 -13.23 -2.47
C ASP A 28 3.31 -11.78 -2.57
N ILE A 29 4.33 -11.48 -1.75
CA ILE A 29 4.96 -10.15 -1.69
C ILE A 29 5.39 -9.66 -3.07
N LYS A 30 5.84 -10.54 -3.97
CA LYS A 30 6.28 -10.16 -5.31
C LYS A 30 5.14 -9.53 -6.11
N LYS A 31 3.96 -10.14 -6.09
CA LYS A 31 2.77 -9.60 -6.78
C LYS A 31 2.29 -8.31 -6.13
N VAL A 32 2.31 -8.24 -4.79
CA VAL A 32 1.95 -7.03 -4.05
C VAL A 32 2.85 -5.86 -4.45
N LEU A 33 4.17 -6.04 -4.49
CA LEU A 33 5.13 -5.00 -4.88
C LEU A 33 4.95 -4.56 -6.33
N LEU A 34 4.75 -5.49 -7.27
CA LEU A 34 4.49 -5.15 -8.68
C LEU A 34 3.23 -4.29 -8.80
N LYS A 35 2.15 -4.67 -8.11
CA LYS A 35 0.90 -3.92 -8.17
C LYS A 35 1.01 -2.56 -7.48
N PHE A 36 1.75 -2.50 -6.39
CA PHE A 36 2.06 -1.24 -5.70
C PHE A 36 2.84 -0.29 -6.61
N GLN A 37 3.82 -0.78 -7.37
CA GLN A 37 4.54 0.05 -8.35
C GLN A 37 3.62 0.57 -9.45
N GLU A 38 2.70 -0.25 -9.97
CA GLU A 38 1.67 0.20 -10.93
C GLU A 38 0.77 1.29 -10.32
N PHE A 39 0.29 1.08 -9.09
CA PHE A 39 -0.52 2.05 -8.34
C PHE A 39 0.22 3.37 -8.18
N MET A 40 1.48 3.35 -7.74
CA MET A 40 2.31 4.54 -7.60
C MET A 40 2.53 5.25 -8.94
N LYS A 41 2.78 4.51 -10.02
CA LYS A 41 2.91 5.10 -11.37
C LYS A 41 1.60 5.68 -11.91
N LYS A 42 0.44 5.23 -11.44
CA LYS A 42 -0.84 5.76 -11.90
C LYS A 42 -1.28 6.96 -11.06
N GLU A 43 -1.26 6.81 -9.74
CA GLU A 43 -1.78 7.82 -8.81
C GLU A 43 -0.74 8.91 -8.46
N TYR A 44 0.56 8.61 -8.52
CA TYR A 44 1.64 9.52 -8.08
C TYR A 44 2.59 10.01 -9.18
N SER A 45 2.42 9.58 -10.45
CA SER A 45 3.36 9.89 -11.55
C SER A 45 3.48 11.37 -11.92
N HIS A 46 2.52 12.22 -11.55
CA HIS A 46 2.47 13.59 -12.09
C HIS A 46 2.70 14.73 -11.09
N LYS A 47 2.84 14.49 -9.77
CA LYS A 47 2.62 15.58 -8.79
C LYS A 47 3.63 15.84 -7.67
N ARG A 48 4.66 15.05 -7.39
CA ARG A 48 5.66 15.44 -6.38
C ARG A 48 7.05 14.83 -6.61
N GLU A 49 8.06 15.68 -6.82
CA GLU A 49 9.50 15.32 -6.82
C GLU A 49 10.00 14.88 -5.44
N ALA A 50 9.39 15.39 -4.37
CA ALA A 50 9.75 15.01 -3.00
C ALA A 50 9.03 13.72 -2.59
N PHE A 51 9.50 12.58 -3.09
CA PHE A 51 9.15 11.29 -2.52
C PHE A 51 9.81 11.17 -1.14
N LEU A 52 9.10 11.61 -0.10
CA LEU A 52 9.51 11.35 1.27
C LEU A 52 9.29 9.86 1.53
N GLU A 53 10.39 9.12 1.70
CA GLU A 53 10.39 7.67 1.99
C GLU A 53 9.46 7.31 3.18
N ALA A 54 9.30 8.23 4.12
CA ALA A 54 8.38 8.14 5.24
C ALA A 54 6.89 8.07 4.80
N ASP A 55 6.51 8.86 3.79
CA ASP A 55 5.15 8.86 3.22
C ASP A 55 4.93 7.60 2.38
N GLY A 56 5.95 7.17 1.63
CA GLY A 56 5.92 5.92 0.85
C GLY A 56 5.62 4.69 1.71
N ARG A 57 6.23 4.59 2.90
CA ARG A 57 5.94 3.52 3.87
C ARG A 57 4.48 3.53 4.33
N LEU A 58 3.93 4.70 4.63
CA LEU A 58 2.54 4.83 5.07
C LEU A 58 1.56 4.44 3.95
N ILE A 59 1.83 4.87 2.71
CA ILE A 59 1.01 4.52 1.54
C ILE A 59 1.09 3.01 1.27
N PHE A 60 2.27 2.41 1.38
CA PHE A 60 2.44 0.96 1.24
C PHE A 60 1.68 0.17 2.31
N LEU A 61 1.72 0.61 3.56
CA LEU A 61 0.96 0.01 4.65
C LEU A 61 -0.55 0.13 4.44
N ALA A 62 -1.03 1.29 3.99
CA ALA A 62 -2.43 1.48 3.64
C ALA A 62 -2.86 0.59 2.48
N PHE A 63 -2.00 0.40 1.47
CA PHE A 63 -2.22 -0.48 0.33
C PHE A 63 -2.31 -1.96 0.72
N ILE A 64 -1.44 -2.42 1.63
CA ILE A 64 -1.39 -3.83 2.02
C ILE A 64 -2.42 -4.20 3.09
N SER A 65 -2.82 -3.25 3.94
CA SER A 65 -3.79 -3.45 5.02
C SER A 65 -5.08 -4.16 4.57
N PRO A 66 -5.75 -3.75 3.49
CA PRO A 66 -6.96 -4.41 3.02
C PRO A 66 -6.67 -5.78 2.35
N ILE A 67 -5.43 -6.09 1.96
CA ILE A 67 -5.01 -7.41 1.44
C ILE A 67 -4.90 -8.40 2.61
N ILE A 68 -4.24 -7.98 3.70
CA ILE A 68 -4.00 -8.82 4.88
C ILE A 68 -5.18 -8.88 5.85
N ASN A 69 -6.20 -8.04 5.65
CA ASN A 69 -7.32 -7.76 6.58
C ASN A 69 -7.96 -9.04 7.19
N GLY A 70 -7.47 -9.50 8.35
CA GLY A 70 -7.98 -10.67 9.07
C GLY A 70 -7.18 -11.99 8.95
N ILE A 71 -6.09 -12.04 8.16
CA ILE A 71 -5.25 -13.25 8.01
C ILE A 71 -3.76 -12.96 8.35
N GLY A 72 -3.38 -11.69 8.54
CA GLY A 72 -1.99 -11.32 8.84
C GLY A 72 -1.83 -9.99 9.57
N PHE A 73 -0.60 -9.68 9.94
CA PHE A 73 -0.22 -8.47 10.69
C PHE A 73 0.80 -7.66 9.89
N ALA A 74 0.69 -6.33 9.95
CA ALA A 74 1.72 -5.41 9.46
C ALA A 74 2.23 -4.55 10.62
N PHE A 75 3.54 -4.39 10.70
CA PHE A 75 4.21 -3.58 11.71
C PHE A 75 5.12 -2.57 11.04
N LYS A 76 5.12 -1.33 11.55
CA LYS A 76 6.09 -0.30 11.19
C LYS A 76 7.05 -0.16 12.35
N GLU A 77 8.33 -0.43 12.12
CA GLU A 77 9.36 -0.19 13.13
C GLU A 77 9.38 1.29 13.54
N VAL A 78 9.47 1.53 14.85
CA VAL A 78 9.57 2.88 15.41
C VAL A 78 10.92 3.44 14.97
N GLN A 79 10.93 4.55 14.22
CA GLN A 79 12.16 5.29 13.99
C GLN A 79 12.62 5.80 15.37
N GLY A 80 13.73 5.26 15.88
CA GLY A 80 14.34 5.72 17.13
C GLY A 80 14.64 7.22 17.04
N ALA A 81 14.39 7.92 18.14
CA ALA A 81 14.62 9.36 18.31
C ALA A 81 16.11 9.72 18.21
#